data_AF-A0A6I3F4I0-F1
#
_entry.id   AF-A0A6I3F4I0-F1
#
_cell.length_a   1.000
_cell.length_b   1.000
_cell.length_c   1.000
_cell.angle_alpha   90.00
_cell.angle_beta   90.00
_cell.angle_gamma   90.00
#
_symmetry.space_group_name_H-M   'P 1'
#
loop_
_entity.id
_entity.type
_entity.pdbx_description
1 polymer ?
#
loop_
_entity_poly.entity_id
_entity_poly.type
_entity_poly.pdbx_seq_one_letter_code
_entity_poly.pdbx_strand_id
1 'polypeptide(L)' 'MRVPRTYTHSTAVQIASDISNAHRREFDAHRVRGIRHGERWLTRWHSEDGNDIGGHSVWLRLETDPESA' A
#
# COMPACT_ATOMS: atom_id res chain seq x y z
N MET A 1 -3.22 2.00 -9.13
CA MET A 1 -3.31 0.61 -9.60
C MET A 1 -3.83 -0.30 -8.49
N ARG A 2 -4.63 -1.31 -8.85
CA ARG A 2 -5.05 -2.38 -7.93
C ARG A 2 -3.98 -3.45 -7.88
N VAL A 3 -3.63 -3.95 -6.70
CA VAL A 3 -2.82 -5.16 -6.56
C VAL A 3 -3.69 -6.36 -6.96
N PRO A 4 -3.29 -7.21 -7.92
CA PRO A 4 -4.12 -8.31 -8.42
C PRO A 4 -4.14 -9.51 -7.46
N ARG A 5 -4.46 -9.24 -6.19
CA ARG A 5 -4.55 -10.19 -5.10
C ARG A 5 -5.50 -9.64 -4.04
N THR A 6 -6.22 -10.54 -3.39
CA THR A 6 -7.04 -10.21 -2.23
C THR A 6 -6.40 -10.73 -0.95
N TYR A 7 -6.73 -10.08 0.16
CA TYR A 7 -6.16 -10.31 1.47
C TYR A 7 -7.25 -10.38 2.53
N THR A 8 -6.93 -10.92 3.70
CA THR A 8 -7.76 -10.71 4.89
C THR A 8 -7.76 -9.22 5.25
N HIS A 9 -8.77 -8.79 6.01
CA HIS A 9 -8.86 -7.40 6.48
C HIS A 9 -7.56 -6.93 7.18
N SER A 10 -7.08 -7.72 8.14
CA SER A 10 -5.88 -7.39 8.93
C SER A 10 -4.64 -7.25 8.05
N THR A 11 -4.46 -8.14 7.07
CA THR A 11 -3.34 -8.08 6.14
C THR A 11 -3.45 -6.90 5.18
N ALA A 12 -4.64 -6.59 4.65
CA ALA A 12 -4.84 -5.43 3.78
C ALA A 12 -4.53 -4.11 4.51
N VAL A 13 -4.99 -3.97 5.75
CA VAL A 13 -4.70 -2.82 6.63
C VAL A 13 -3.19 -2.69 6.88
N GLN A 14 -2.50 -3.80 7.21
CA GLN A 14 -1.06 -3.79 7.45
C GLN A 14 -0.27 -3.40 6.21
N ILE A 15 -0.58 -3.99 5.04
CA ILE A 15 0.09 -3.66 3.77
C ILE A 15 -0.09 -2.18 3.44
N ALA A 16 -1.32 -1.66 3.53
CA ALA A 16 -1.60 -0.25 3.27
C ALA A 16 -0.79 0.66 4.20
N SER A 17 -0.77 0.35 5.51
CA SER A 17 -0.01 1.11 6.49
C SER A 17 1.50 1.08 6.23
N ASP A 18 2.07 -0.09 5.97
CA ASP A 18 3.51 -0.25 5.75
C ASP A 18 3.98 0.48 4.48
N ILE A 19 3.20 0.43 3.39
CA ILE A 19 3.54 1.15 2.15
C ILE A 19 3.38 2.66 2.32
N SER A 20 2.27 3.14 2.91
CA SER A 20 2.06 4.58 3.13
C SER A 20 3.14 5.21 3.99
N ASN A 21 3.69 4.45 4.94
CA ASN A 21 4.74 4.91 5.85
C ASN A 21 6.16 4.56 5.42
N ALA A 22 6.35 3.88 4.29
CA ALA A 22 7.68 3.47 3.82
C ALA A 22 8.64 4.67 3.73
N HIS A 23 8.19 5.78 3.16
CA HIS A 23 8.98 7.02 3.05
C HIS A 23 9.47 7.62 4.38
N ARG A 24 8.93 7.18 5.53
CA ARG A 24 9.28 7.68 6.88
C ARG A 24 10.24 6.76 7.64
N ARG A 25 10.46 5.54 7.14
CA ARG A 25 11.28 4.53 7.84
C ARG A 25 12.69 4.51 7.25
N GLU A 26 13.66 4.10 8.05
CA GLU A 26 14.99 3.79 7.56
C GLU A 26 14.95 2.52 6.69
N PHE A 27 15.81 2.42 5.67
CA PHE A 27 15.77 1.35 4.66
C PHE A 27 15.76 -0.06 5.29
N ASP A 28 16.53 -0.28 6.35
CA ASP A 28 16.63 -1.58 7.04
C ASP A 28 15.42 -1.91 7.94
N ALA A 29 14.56 -0.93 8.24
CA ALA A 29 13.33 -1.11 9.00
C ALA A 29 12.10 -1.36 8.10
N HIS A 30 12.29 -1.46 6.77
CA HIS A 30 11.20 -1.68 5.84
C HIS A 30 10.76 -3.14 5.83
N ARG A 31 9.48 -3.37 6.16
CA ARG A 31 8.80 -4.65 5.95
C ARG A 31 8.36 -4.85 4.50
N VAL A 32 8.41 -3.79 3.70
CA VAL A 32 8.02 -3.73 2.29
C VAL A 32 9.26 -3.53 1.42
N ARG A 33 9.39 -4.31 0.34
CA ARG A 33 10.51 -4.22 -0.59
C ARG A 33 10.06 -3.59 -1.91
N GLY A 34 10.99 -2.97 -2.63
CA GLY A 34 10.75 -2.43 -3.98
C GLY A 34 10.20 -0.99 -4.04
N ILE A 35 10.04 -0.32 -2.90
CA ILE A 35 9.76 1.12 -2.83
C ILE A 35 11.11 1.84 -2.84
N ARG A 36 11.29 2.82 -3.73
CA ARG A 36 12.55 3.58 -3.79
C ARG A 36 12.57 4.66 -2.71
N HIS A 37 13.77 5.03 -2.28
CA HIS A 37 13.94 6.09 -1.29
C HIS A 37 13.35 7.41 -1.81
N GLY A 38 12.57 8.10 -0.97
CA GLY A 38 11.87 9.33 -1.32
C GLY A 38 10.54 9.13 -2.04
N GLU A 39 10.20 7.92 -2.52
CA GLU A 39 8.88 7.67 -3.10
C GLU A 39 7.80 7.70 -2.02
N ARG A 40 6.78 8.51 -2.26
CA ARG A 40 5.55 8.50 -1.46
C ARG A 40 4.47 7.76 -2.21
N TRP A 41 3.90 6.77 -1.57
CA TRP A 41 2.82 5.96 -2.14
C TRP A 41 1.55 6.20 -1.34
N LEU A 42 0.51 6.65 -2.03
CA LEU A 42 -0.84 6.68 -1.50
C LEU A 42 -1.43 5.28 -1.58
N THR A 43 -1.92 4.79 -0.45
CA THR A 43 -2.55 3.47 -0.39
C THR A 43 -3.95 3.54 0.19
N ARG A 44 -4.81 2.66 -0.33
CA ARG A 44 -6.15 2.39 0.22
C ARG A 44 -6.42 0.90 0.14
N TRP A 45 -7.26 0.42 1.03
CA TRP A 45 -7.84 -0.91 0.91
C TRP A 45 -9.36 -0.80 0.84
N HIS A 46 -9.98 -1.80 0.23
CA HIS A 46 -11.43 -1.88 0.09
C HIS A 46 -11.89 -3.31 0.29
N SER A 47 -13.06 -3.50 0.89
CA SER A 47 -13.74 -4.80 0.93
C SER A 47 -14.43 -5.01 -0.41
N GLU A 48 -14.10 -6.08 -1.12
CA GLU A 48 -14.86 -6.50 -2.29
C GLU A 48 -16.11 -7.23 -1.79
N ASP A 49 -17.28 -6.91 -2.37
CA ASP A 49 -18.55 -7.46 -1.93
C ASP A 49 -18.54 -9.00 -1.93
N GLY A 50 -19.01 -9.59 -0.82
CA GLY A 50 -19.34 -11.02 -0.74
C GLY A 50 -18.27 -11.97 -0.19
N ASN A 51 -17.18 -11.49 0.42
CA ASN A 51 -16.20 -12.41 1.04
C ASN A 51 -15.54 -11.86 2.32
N ASP A 52 -16.00 -12.30 3.49
CA ASP A 52 -15.47 -11.88 4.81
C ASP A 52 -14.04 -12.40 5.09
N ILE A 53 -13.60 -13.45 4.40
CA ILE A 53 -12.24 -13.99 4.52
C ILE A 53 -11.55 -13.93 3.15
N GLY A 54 -10.57 -13.02 3.03
CA GLY A 54 -9.80 -12.90 1.79
C GLY A 54 -10.48 -12.07 0.71
N GLY A 55 -11.39 -11.17 1.06
CA GLY A 55 -12.10 -10.28 0.12
C GLY A 55 -11.55 -8.86 0.02
N HIS A 56 -10.41 -8.51 0.63
CA HIS A 56 -9.94 -7.11 0.61
C HIS A 56 -8.88 -6.87 -0.45
N SER A 57 -9.11 -5.88 -1.31
CA SER A 57 -8.15 -5.41 -2.30
C SER A 57 -7.32 -4.25 -1.76
N VAL A 58 -6.04 -4.18 -2.16
CA VAL A 58 -5.18 -3.03 -1.91
C VAL A 58 -4.97 -2.25 -3.21
N TRP A 59 -5.06 -0.94 -3.11
CA TRP A 59 -4.87 0.02 -4.19
C TRP A 59 -3.71 0.94 -3.85
N LEU A 60 -2.83 1.14 -4.83
CA LEU A 60 -1.59 1.90 -4.71
C LEU A 60 -1.55 3.00 -5.77
N ARG A 61 -1.07 4.19 -5.43
CA ARG A 61 -0.77 5.26 -6.37
C ARG A 61 0.51 5.95 -5.93
N LEU A 62 1.47 6.12 -6.84
CA LEU A 62 2.63 6.95 -6.58
C LEU A 62 2.16 8.42 -6.47
N GLU A 63 2.52 9.08 -5.38
CA GLU A 63 2.35 10.51 -5.21
C GLU A 63 3.45 11.18 -6.04
N THR A 64 3.07 11.66 -7.22
CA THR A 64 3.92 12.54 -8.02
C THR A 64 3.92 13.91 -7.38
N ASP A 65 5.10 14.42 -7.07
CA ASP A 65 5.30 15.76 -6.54
C ASP A 65 4.67 16.79 -7.50
N PRO A 66 3.80 17.71 -7.02
CA PRO A 66 3.19 18.73 -7.86
C PRO A 66 4.20 19.72 -8.47
N GLU A 67 5.47 19.74 -8.02
CA GLU A 67 6.50 20.66 -8.55
C GLU A 67 7.25 20.14 -9.80
N SER A 68 6.85 19.01 -10.39
CA SER A 68 7.50 18.44 -11.59
C SER A 68 6.64 18.48 -12.87
N ALA A 69 5.65 19.37 -12.96
CA ALA A 69 4.78 19.55 -14.14
C ALA A 69 5.01 20.88 -14.85
#